data_AF-A0A0M1GQF0-F1
#
_entry.id   AF-A0A0M1GQF0-F1
#
_cell.length_a   1.000
_cell.length_b   1.000
_cell.length_c   1.000
_cell.angle_alpha   90.00
_cell.angle_beta   90.00
_cell.angle_gamma   90.00
#
_symmetry.space_group_name_H-M   'P 1'
#
loop_
_entity.id
_entity.type
_entity.pdbx_description
1 polymer ?
#
loop_
_entity_poly.entity_id
_entity_poly.type
_entity_poly.pdbx_seq_one_letter_code
_entity_poly.pdbx_strand_id
1 'polypeptide(L)'
;MLAGYPQTEIESFYRQEKEALAWQADHNTPTPMLSQIARVRGVPLDMLISKVIEKSAQFAQAFEDRLLALKTPDDLTALEQEIEAWIFNAN
;
A
#
# COMPACT_ATOMS: atom_id res chain seq x y z
N MET A 1 2.98 11.58 -0.24
CA MET A 1 3.20 10.40 -1.14
C MET A 1 1.89 9.82 -1.70
N LEU A 2 0.77 9.97 -1.00
CA LEU A 2 -0.55 9.52 -1.45
C LEU A 2 -1.39 10.64 -2.10
N ALA A 3 -1.02 11.91 -1.87
CA ALA A 3 -1.75 13.10 -2.33
C ALA A 3 -1.95 13.23 -3.87
N GLY A 4 -1.31 12.38 -4.68
CA GLY A 4 -1.49 12.34 -6.14
C GLY A 4 -2.21 11.10 -6.67
N TYR A 5 -2.59 10.16 -5.80
CA TYR A 5 -3.29 8.93 -6.19
C TYR A 5 -4.78 9.03 -5.85
N PRO A 6 -5.68 8.63 -6.76
CA PRO A 6 -7.09 8.42 -6.43
C PRO A 6 -7.22 7.47 -5.25
N GLN A 7 -8.15 7.76 -4.33
CA GLN A 7 -8.39 6.94 -3.15
C GLN A 7 -8.64 5.47 -3.46
N THR A 8 -9.34 5.18 -4.55
CA THR A 8 -9.61 3.80 -5.01
C THR A 8 -8.33 3.04 -5.34
N GLU A 9 -7.28 3.72 -5.82
CA GLU A 9 -5.97 3.11 -6.07
C GLU A 9 -5.23 2.81 -4.77
N ILE A 10 -5.40 3.66 -3.76
CA ILE A 10 -4.82 3.49 -2.43
C ILE A 10 -5.49 2.32 -1.69
N GLU A 11 -6.83 2.27 -1.69
CA GLU A 11 -7.58 1.16 -1.12
C GLU A 11 -7.31 -0.17 -1.85
N SER A 12 -7.14 -0.10 -3.17
CA SER A 12 -6.71 -1.23 -4.00
C SER A 12 -5.33 -1.73 -3.59
N PHE A 13 -4.38 -0.82 -3.30
CA PHE A 13 -3.05 -1.16 -2.84
C PHE A 13 -3.06 -1.92 -1.50
N TYR A 14 -3.74 -1.37 -0.49
CA TYR A 14 -3.82 -2.02 0.83
C TYR A 14 -4.58 -3.35 0.82
N ARG A 15 -5.60 -3.49 -0.03
CA ARG A 15 -6.28 -4.79 -0.21
C ARG A 15 -5.36 -5.84 -0.84
N GLN A 16 -4.59 -5.45 -1.85
CA GLN A 16 -3.59 -6.33 -2.47
C GLN A 16 -2.52 -6.77 -1.45
N GLU A 17 -2.00 -5.84 -0.64
CA GLU A 17 -1.05 -6.14 0.42
C GLU A 17 -1.62 -7.14 1.43
N LYS A 18 -2.85 -6.91 1.91
CA LYS A 18 -3.52 -7.81 2.85
C LYS A 18 -3.68 -9.23 2.30
N GLU A 19 -4.12 -9.36 1.05
CA GLU A 19 -4.22 -10.67 0.38
C GLU A 19 -2.84 -11.34 0.25
N ALA A 20 -1.82 -10.58 -0.14
CA ALA A 20 -0.46 -11.10 -0.32
C ALA A 20 0.14 -11.61 0.99
N LEU A 21 0.02 -10.84 2.08
CA LEU A 21 0.49 -11.24 3.41
C LEU A 21 -0.26 -12.46 3.95
N ALA A 22 -1.57 -12.51 3.77
CA ALA A 22 -2.38 -13.65 4.23
C ALA A 22 -2.04 -14.93 3.46
N TRP A 23 -1.83 -14.84 2.14
CA TRP A 23 -1.36 -15.97 1.34
C TRP A 23 0.07 -16.41 1.69
N GLN A 24 0.96 -15.46 1.99
CA GLN A 24 2.32 -15.79 2.43
C GLN A 24 2.32 -16.57 3.76
N ALA A 25 1.39 -16.25 4.67
CA ALA A 25 1.21 -16.96 5.93
C ALA A 25 0.55 -18.34 5.75
N ASP A 26 -0.43 -18.44 4.87
CA ASP A 26 -1.09 -19.69 4.48
C ASP A 26 -1.41 -19.69 2.98
N HIS A 27 -0.72 -20.54 2.21
CA HIS A 27 -0.81 -20.60 0.75
C HIS A 27 -2.17 -21.13 0.25
N ASN A 28 -3.05 -21.58 1.15
CA ASN A 28 -4.44 -21.93 0.84
C ASN A 28 -5.39 -20.74 0.97
N THR A 29 -4.93 -19.61 1.49
CA THR A 29 -5.76 -18.43 1.68
C THR A 29 -6.25 -17.89 0.33
N PRO A 30 -7.56 -17.65 0.15
CA PRO A 30 -8.08 -17.05 -1.06
C PRO A 30 -7.53 -15.64 -1.29
N THR A 31 -7.07 -15.39 -2.52
CA THR A 31 -6.60 -14.07 -2.97
C THR A 31 -7.41 -13.61 -4.18
N PRO A 32 -8.73 -13.37 -4.05
CA PRO A 32 -9.60 -13.13 -5.20
C PRO A 32 -9.18 -11.92 -6.04
N MET A 33 -8.69 -10.84 -5.42
CA MET A 33 -8.21 -9.68 -6.15
C MET A 33 -6.91 -9.96 -6.89
N LEU A 34 -5.90 -10.53 -6.20
CA LEU A 34 -4.62 -10.85 -6.83
C LEU A 34 -4.75 -11.94 -7.88
N SER A 35 -5.62 -12.93 -7.66
CA SER A 35 -5.94 -13.98 -8.63
C SER A 35 -6.55 -13.40 -9.90
N GLN A 36 -7.46 -12.42 -9.78
CA GLN A 36 -8.04 -11.74 -10.93
C GLN A 36 -6.98 -10.90 -11.67
N ILE A 37 -6.14 -10.16 -10.93
CA ILE A 37 -5.06 -9.35 -11.52
C ILE A 37 -4.05 -10.24 -12.25
N ALA A 38 -3.61 -11.34 -11.63
CA ALA A 38 -2.70 -12.30 -12.22
C ALA A 38 -3.26 -12.88 -13.52
N ARG A 39 -4.55 -13.27 -13.51
CA ARG A 39 -5.26 -13.75 -14.70
C ARG A 39 -5.32 -12.71 -15.81
N VAL A 40 -5.73 -11.47 -15.50
CA VAL A 40 -5.85 -10.39 -16.49
C VAL A 40 -4.50 -10.03 -17.10
N ARG A 41 -3.43 -10.04 -16.27
CA ARG A 41 -2.07 -9.72 -16.71
C ARG A 41 -1.32 -10.89 -17.33
N GLY A 42 -1.85 -12.11 -17.23
CA GLY A 42 -1.17 -13.32 -17.71
C GLY A 42 0.12 -13.64 -16.95
N VAL A 43 0.21 -13.27 -15.67
CA VAL A 43 1.40 -13.49 -14.82
C VAL A 43 1.11 -14.54 -13.74
N PRO A 44 2.14 -15.27 -13.25
CA PRO A 44 1.99 -16.16 -12.11
C PRO A 44 1.53 -15.41 -10.84
N LEU A 45 0.63 -16.03 -10.06
CA LEU A 45 0.06 -15.43 -8.85
C LEU A 45 1.13 -15.22 -7.76
N ASP A 46 2.01 -16.20 -7.57
CA ASP A 46 3.16 -16.16 -6.65
C ASP A 46 4.15 -15.04 -7.01
N MET A 47 4.41 -14.84 -8.30
CA MET A 47 5.23 -13.72 -8.79
C MET A 47 4.56 -12.37 -8.47
N LEU A 48 3.24 -12.26 -8.70
CA LEU A 48 2.50 -11.04 -8.39
C LEU A 48 2.49 -10.75 -6.88
N ILE A 49 2.22 -11.76 -6.05
CA ILE A 49 2.26 -11.66 -4.58
C ILE A 49 3.61 -11.17 -4.09
N SER A 50 4.70 -11.78 -4.60
CA SER A 50 6.07 -11.38 -4.26
C SER A 50 6.31 -9.90 -4.60
N LYS A 51 5.83 -9.43 -5.75
CA LYS A 51 5.96 -8.04 -6.17
C LYS A 51 5.13 -7.06 -5.33
N VAL A 52 3.95 -7.48 -4.87
CA VAL A 52 3.13 -6.68 -3.96
C VAL A 52 3.85 -6.49 -2.63
N ILE A 53 4.37 -7.57 -2.03
CA ILE A 53 5.11 -7.51 -0.76
C ILE A 53 6.37 -6.65 -0.89
N GLU A 54 7.14 -6.82 -1.97
CA GLU A 54 8.34 -6.01 -2.23
C GLU A 54 7.99 -4.51 -2.29
N LYS A 55 6.95 -4.15 -3.05
CA LYS A 55 6.51 -2.77 -3.19
C LYS A 55 5.98 -2.18 -1.88
N SER A 56 5.24 -2.98 -1.11
CA SER A 56 4.78 -2.64 0.24
C SER A 56 5.92 -2.33 1.20
N ALA A 57 6.94 -3.19 1.24
CA ALA A 57 8.11 -2.99 2.08
C ALA A 57 8.89 -1.72 1.70
N GLN A 58 9.07 -1.46 0.39
CA GLN A 58 9.71 -0.24 -0.10
C GLN A 58 8.93 1.02 0.30
N PHE A 59 7.60 0.97 0.26
CA PHE A 59 6.76 2.09 0.68
C PHE A 59 6.88 2.35 2.19
N ALA A 60 6.86 1.29 3.01
CA ALA A 60 7.03 1.40 4.45
C ALA A 60 8.40 2.00 4.82
N GLN A 61 9.48 1.56 4.16
CA GLN A 61 10.82 2.11 4.38
C GLN A 61 10.88 3.60 4.00
N ALA A 62 10.32 3.99 2.85
CA ALA A 62 10.32 5.38 2.43
C ALA A 62 9.51 6.28 3.37
N PHE A 63 8.45 5.73 3.98
CA PHE A 63 7.68 6.43 5.00
C PHE A 63 8.47 6.60 6.30
N GLU A 64 9.16 5.55 6.76
CA GLU A 64 10.04 5.60 7.93
C GLU A 64 11.18 6.62 7.73
N ASP A 65 11.84 6.60 6.57
CA ASP A 65 12.90 7.57 6.22
C ASP A 65 12.37 9.00 6.26
N ARG A 66 11.14 9.24 5.79
CA ARG A 66 10.49 10.55 5.88
C ARG A 66 10.26 10.93 7.34
N LEU A 67 9.70 10.05 8.17
CA LEU A 67 9.48 10.32 9.60
C LEU A 67 10.79 10.71 10.32
N LEU A 68 11.89 10.03 10.01
CA LEU A 68 13.21 10.36 10.58
C LEU A 68 13.78 11.68 10.05
N ALA A 69 13.40 12.09 8.85
CA ALA A 69 13.80 13.36 8.24
C ALA A 69 13.02 14.57 8.80
N LEU A 70 11.78 14.36 9.29
CA LEU A 70 10.99 15.38 9.98
C LEU A 70 11.61 15.65 11.36
N LYS A 71 12.59 16.57 11.40
CA LYS A 71 13.36 16.90 12.62
C LYS A 71 12.77 18.08 13.40
N THR A 72 11.72 18.70 12.88
CA THR A 72 11.12 19.90 13.46
C THR A 72 9.63 19.70 13.78
N PRO A 73 9.10 20.35 14.83
CA PRO A 73 7.66 20.29 15.13
C PRO A 73 6.77 20.79 13.99
N ASP A 74 7.23 21.78 13.22
CA ASP A 74 6.49 22.36 12.08
C ASP A 74 6.27 21.33 10.94
N ASP A 75 7.24 20.43 10.75
CA ASP A 75 7.17 19.32 9.79
C ASP A 75 6.09 18.29 10.18
N LEU A 76 5.83 18.11 11.48
CA LEU A 76 4.80 17.20 11.98
C LEU A 76 3.40 17.78 11.75
N THR A 77 3.21 19.09 11.96
CA THR A 77 1.94 19.77 11.69
C THR A 77 1.59 19.75 10.19
N ALA A 78 2.58 19.90 9.32
CA ALA A 78 2.36 19.76 7.87
C ALA A 78 1.95 18.33 7.48
N LEU A 79 2.49 17.31 8.16
CA LEU A 79 2.11 15.92 7.94
C LEU A 79 0.68 15.63 8.44
N GLU A 80 0.29 16.16 9.60
CA GLU A 80 -1.07 16.04 10.15
C GLU A 80 -2.11 16.63 9.20
N GLN A 81 -1.84 17.82 8.63
CA GLN A 81 -2.73 18.43 7.63
C GLN A 81 -2.82 17.61 6.33
N GLU A 82 -1.72 16.99 5.89
CA GLU A 82 -1.71 16.09 4.72
C GLU A 82 -2.59 14.85 4.99
N ILE A 83 -2.57 14.32 6.22
CA ILE A 83 -3.38 13.17 6.65
C ILE A 83 -4.86 13.55 6.78
N GLU A 84 -5.19 14.69 7.39
CA GLU A 84 -6.59 15.15 7.51
C GLU A 84 -7.23 15.44 6.15
N ALA A 85 -6.49 16.09 5.25
CA ALA A 85 -6.95 16.33 3.87
C ALA A 85 -7.17 15.02 3.11
N TRP A 86 -6.40 13.98 3.42
CA TRP A 86 -6.59 12.65 2.86
C TRP A 86 -7.85 11.96 3.38
N ILE A 87 -8.13 12.02 4.68
CA ILE A 87 -9.35 11.45 5.29
C ILE A 87 -10.61 12.19 4.82
N PHE A 88 -10.55 13.50 4.60
CA PHE A 88 -11.73 14.28 4.23
C PHE A 88 -12.13 14.09 2.77
N ASN A 89 -11.17 13.92 1.86
CA ASN A 89 -11.46 13.51 0.47
C ASN A 89 -11.91 12.05 0.36
N ALA A 90 -11.89 11.29 1.47
CA ALA A 90 -12.26 9.89 1.52
C ALA A 90 -13.74 9.62 1.82
N ASN A 91 -14.52 10.65 2.18
CA ASN A 91 -15.94 10.58 2.54
C ASN A 91 -16.87 11.19 1.50
#